data_AF-A0A382ULL2-F1
#
_entry.id   AF-A0A382ULL2-F1
#
_cell.length_a   1.000
_cell.length_b   1.000
_cell.length_c   1.000
_cell.angle_alpha   90.00
_cell.angle_beta   90.00
_cell.angle_gamma   90.00
#
_symmetry.space_group_name_H-M   'P 1'
#
loop_
_entity.id
_entity.type
_entity.pdbx_description
1 polymer ?
#
loop_
_entity_poly.entity_id
_entity_poly.type
_entity_poly.pdbx_seq_one_letter_code
_entity_poly.pdbx_strand_id
1 'polypeptide(L)'
;MGNDFKSLFMLDPEVTYFNHGAYGGCPEYIFSAMMEWQKTLEKNPSKYMEELYDNLENSRHSLSKFIDCDKDDIVFFNNPTTAMNTIVKSLNLNQGDE
;
A
#
# COMPACT_ATOMS: atom_id res chain seq x y z
N MET A 1 2.56 29.74 -7.81
CA MET A 1 1.48 28.95 -8.46
C MET A 1 1.23 27.76 -7.56
N GLY A 2 0.04 27.64 -6.98
CA GLY A 2 -0.30 26.48 -6.16
C GLY A 2 -0.45 25.27 -7.06
N ASN A 3 0.20 24.16 -6.73
CA ASN A 3 0.00 22.91 -7.46
C ASN A 3 -1.45 22.46 -7.28
N ASP A 4 -2.20 22.33 -8.37
CA ASP A 4 -3.53 21.74 -8.34
C ASP A 4 -3.40 20.21 -8.27
N PHE A 5 -3.22 19.69 -7.06
CA PHE A 5 -3.18 18.25 -6.83
C PHE A 5 -4.58 17.63 -6.82
N LYS A 6 -5.65 18.43 -6.67
CA LYS A 6 -7.03 17.90 -6.60
C LYS A 6 -7.42 17.26 -7.93
N SER A 7 -6.98 17.85 -9.05
CA SER A 7 -7.23 17.32 -10.40
C SER A 7 -6.59 15.96 -10.68
N LEU A 8 -5.67 15.49 -9.83
CA LEU A 8 -5.07 14.15 -9.96
C LEU A 8 -5.98 13.05 -9.42
N PHE A 9 -7.05 13.37 -8.70
CA PHE A 9 -7.95 12.40 -8.09
C PHE A 9 -9.29 12.36 -8.83
N MET A 10 -9.91 11.18 -8.84
CA MET A 10 -11.24 10.96 -9.41
C MET A 10 -12.37 11.23 -8.40
N LEU A 11 -12.18 12.19 -7.49
CA LEU A 11 -13.20 12.53 -6.49
C LEU A 11 -14.39 13.24 -7.17
N ASP A 12 -15.59 13.01 -6.65
CA ASP A 12 -16.80 13.71 -7.11
C ASP A 12 -16.61 15.23 -6.97
N PRO A 13 -16.70 16.01 -8.08
CA PRO A 13 -16.49 17.45 -8.05
C PRO A 13 -17.57 18.21 -7.26
N GLU A 14 -18.75 17.63 -7.08
CA GLU A 14 -19.87 18.24 -6.32
C GLU A 14 -19.71 18.04 -4.80
N VAL A 15 -18.85 17.12 -4.37
CA VAL A 15 -18.63 16.78 -2.96
C VAL A 15 -17.35 17.43 -2.44
N THR A 16 -17.46 18.15 -1.32
CA THR A 16 -16.28 18.64 -0.60
C THR A 16 -15.83 17.60 0.43
N TYR A 17 -14.76 16.87 0.10
CA TYR A 17 -14.22 15.82 0.95
C TYR A 17 -13.30 16.38 2.05
N PHE A 18 -13.80 16.43 3.29
CA PHE A 18 -13.03 16.89 4.47
C PHE A 18 -12.38 15.77 5.28
N ASN A 19 -12.70 14.50 4.99
CA ASN A 19 -12.24 13.36 5.80
C ASN A 19 -11.35 12.39 4.99
N HIS A 20 -10.31 12.90 4.34
CA HIS A 20 -9.35 12.07 3.60
C HIS A 20 -8.62 11.07 4.52
N GLY A 21 -8.46 11.40 5.80
CA GLY A 21 -7.76 10.54 6.77
C GLY A 21 -8.47 9.22 7.13
N ALA A 22 -9.75 9.05 6.81
CA ALA A 22 -10.47 7.82 7.11
C ALA A 22 -10.18 6.68 6.13
N TYR A 23 -10.33 6.94 4.82
CA TYR A 23 -10.19 5.93 3.76
C TYR A 23 -9.24 6.35 2.64
N GLY A 24 -8.82 7.62 2.62
CA GLY A 24 -8.01 8.19 1.55
C GLY A 24 -8.78 8.47 0.26
N GLY A 25 -8.00 8.83 -0.75
CA GLY A 25 -8.39 8.91 -2.16
C GLY A 25 -7.16 8.49 -2.97
N CYS A 26 -7.37 7.74 -4.05
CA CYS A 26 -6.27 7.27 -4.89
C CYS A 26 -6.13 8.20 -6.11
N PRO A 27 -4.93 8.74 -6.40
CA PRO A 27 -4.71 9.46 -7.66
C PRO A 27 -5.02 8.55 -8.86
N GLU A 28 -5.58 9.12 -9.93
CA GLU A 28 -6.02 8.40 -11.13
C GLU A 28 -4.90 7.57 -11.76
N TYR A 29 -3.68 8.12 -11.81
CA TYR A 29 -2.54 7.41 -12.39
C TYR A 29 -2.10 6.19 -11.55
N ILE A 30 -2.27 6.23 -10.23
CA ILE A 30 -2.02 5.08 -9.35
C ILE A 30 -3.12 4.03 -9.51
N PHE A 31 -4.39 4.45 -9.57
CA PHE A 31 -5.51 3.55 -9.84
C PHE A 31 -5.34 2.84 -11.19
N SER A 32 -4.91 3.57 -12.22
CA SER A 32 -4.64 3.02 -13.54
C SER A 32 -3.54 1.95 -13.50
N ALA A 33 -2.45 2.20 -12.78
CA ALA A 33 -1.39 1.20 -12.58
C ALA A 33 -1.91 -0.05 -11.85
N MET A 34 -2.75 0.12 -10.83
CA MET A 34 -3.39 -1.00 -10.13
C MET A 34 -4.23 -1.87 -11.09
N MET A 35 -5.02 -1.24 -11.98
CA MET A 35 -5.80 -1.97 -12.98
C MET A 35 -4.94 -2.71 -14.00
N GLU A 36 -3.79 -2.14 -14.40
CA GLU A 36 -2.85 -2.85 -15.28
C GLU A 36 -2.22 -4.08 -14.62
N TRP A 37 -1.92 -4.02 -13.33
CA TRP A 37 -1.48 -5.20 -12.58
C TRP A 37 -2.56 -6.29 -12.52
N GLN A 38 -3.82 -5.91 -12.31
CA GLN A 38 -4.96 -6.85 -12.35
C GLN A 38 -5.09 -7.51 -13.73
N LYS A 39 -5.02 -6.74 -14.82
CA LYS A 39 -5.02 -7.28 -16.18
C LYS A 39 -3.82 -8.21 -16.44
N THR A 40 -2.66 -7.90 -15.86
CA THR A 40 -1.46 -8.73 -16.01
C THR A 40 -1.64 -10.08 -15.32
N LEU A 41 -2.20 -10.10 -14.11
CA LEU A 41 -2.57 -11.32 -13.41
C LEU A 41 -3.53 -12.18 -14.25
N GLU A 42 -4.60 -11.59 -14.79
CA GLU A 42 -5.60 -12.32 -15.60
C GLU A 42 -5.05 -12.87 -16.91
N LYS A 43 -4.05 -12.21 -17.51
CA LYS A 43 -3.42 -12.68 -18.76
C LYS A 43 -2.61 -13.96 -18.57
N ASN A 44 -1.92 -14.10 -17.44
CA ASN A 44 -1.11 -15.28 -17.13
C ASN A 44 -0.84 -15.37 -15.62
N PRO A 45 -1.72 -16.04 -14.85
CA PRO A 45 -1.62 -16.05 -13.40
C PRO A 45 -0.38 -16.80 -12.90
N SER A 46 0.04 -17.87 -13.57
CA SER A 46 1.25 -18.61 -13.18
C SER A 46 2.49 -17.74 -13.27
N LYS A 47 2.66 -17.03 -14.39
CA LYS A 47 3.80 -16.11 -14.57
C LYS A 47 3.75 -14.95 -13.58
N TYR A 48 2.56 -14.39 -13.33
CA TYR A 48 2.41 -13.33 -12.34
C TYR A 48 2.87 -13.77 -10.95
N MET A 49 2.50 -15.00 -10.54
CA MET A 49 2.91 -15.54 -9.24
C MET A 49 4.42 -15.83 -9.17
N GLU A 50 5.05 -16.24 -10.28
CA GLU A 50 6.51 -16.39 -10.36
C GLU A 50 7.23 -15.05 -10.15
N GLU A 51 6.72 -13.96 -10.74
CA GLU A 51 7.33 -12.61 -10.68
C GLU A 51 6.91 -11.80 -9.44
N LEU A 52 5.96 -12.29 -8.64
CA LEU A 52 5.33 -11.52 -7.55
C LEU A 52 6.35 -11.04 -6.52
N TYR A 53 7.26 -11.90 -6.09
CA TYR A 53 8.21 -11.57 -5.02
C TYR A 53 9.25 -10.53 -5.45
N ASP A 54 9.72 -10.58 -6.70
CA ASP A 54 10.62 -9.58 -7.27
C ASP A 54 9.92 -8.20 -7.36
N ASN A 55 8.65 -8.18 -7.77
CA ASN A 55 7.84 -6.96 -7.82
C ASN A 55 7.57 -6.38 -6.41
N LEU A 56 7.34 -7.24 -5.42
CA LEU A 56 7.21 -6.81 -4.02
C LEU A 56 8.55 -6.28 -3.46
N GLU A 57 9.68 -6.87 -3.84
CA GLU A 57 11.00 -6.37 -3.46
C GLU A 57 11.27 -4.99 -4.04
N ASN A 58 10.95 -4.77 -5.32
CA ASN A 58 11.04 -3.44 -5.94
C ASN A 58 10.20 -2.39 -5.20
N SER A 59 9.01 -2.80 -4.73
CA SER A 59 8.14 -1.95 -3.92
C SER A 59 8.76 -1.63 -2.56
N ARG A 60 9.33 -2.63 -1.86
CA ARG A 60 10.06 -2.41 -0.59
C ARG A 60 11.25 -1.48 -0.78
N HIS A 61 12.06 -1.69 -1.82
CA HIS A 61 13.21 -0.85 -2.11
C HIS A 61 12.84 0.62 -2.40
N SER A 62 11.72 0.84 -3.08
CA SER A 62 11.21 2.19 -3.34
C SER A 62 10.73 2.86 -2.04
N LEU A 63 10.02 2.12 -1.19
CA LEU A 63 9.55 2.63 0.11
C LEU A 63 10.70 2.88 1.08
N SER A 64 11.70 2.00 1.11
CA SER A 64 12.86 2.10 2.02
C SER A 64 13.66 3.38 1.75
N LYS A 65 13.81 3.77 0.48
CA LYS A 65 14.40 5.07 0.12
C LYS A 65 13.57 6.26 0.57
N PHE A 66 12.24 6.12 0.59
CA PHE A 66 11.34 7.20 0.99
C PHE A 66 11.33 7.43 2.51
N ILE A 67 11.39 6.35 3.30
CA ILE A 67 11.36 6.41 4.77
C ILE A 67 12.74 6.29 5.43
N ASP A 68 13.81 6.18 4.63
CA ASP A 68 15.22 6.09 5.05
C ASP A 68 15.52 4.88 5.96
N CYS A 69 15.28 3.66 5.46
CA CYS A 69 15.62 2.40 6.13
C CYS A 69 16.14 1.33 5.16
N ASP A 70 16.55 0.17 5.68
CA ASP A 70 16.85 -0.99 4.83
C ASP A 70 15.55 -1.55 4.23
N LYS A 71 15.61 -2.09 3.01
CA LYS A 71 14.45 -2.73 2.37
C LYS A 71 13.99 -3.97 3.15
N ASP A 72 14.92 -4.63 3.85
CA ASP A 72 14.66 -5.85 4.60
C ASP A 72 14.01 -5.56 5.98
N ASP A 73 13.94 -4.29 6.39
CA ASP A 73 13.15 -3.83 7.55
C ASP A 73 11.66 -3.64 7.23
N ILE A 74 11.26 -3.77 5.95
CA ILE A 74 9.90 -3.48 5.49
C ILE A 74 9.15 -4.78 5.20
N VAL A 75 7.93 -4.87 5.72
CA VAL A 75 6.95 -5.91 5.37
C VAL A 75 5.61 -5.28 5.04
N PHE A 76 4.86 -5.89 4.11
CA PHE A 76 3.54 -5.40 3.70
C PHE A 76 2.41 -6.18 4.38
N PHE A 77 1.40 -5.45 4.83
CA PHE A 77 0.15 -6.00 5.37
C PHE A 77 -1.04 -5.32 4.70
N ASN A 78 -2.19 -5.99 4.68
CA ASN A 78 -3.41 -5.47 4.06
C ASN A 78 -3.91 -4.17 4.70
N ASN A 79 -3.68 -3.97 6.01
CA ASN A 79 -4.05 -2.77 6.75
C ASN A 79 -3.34 -2.73 8.13
N PRO A 80 -3.35 -1.57 8.82
CA PRO A 80 -2.75 -1.42 10.14
C PRO A 80 -3.30 -2.38 11.21
N THR A 81 -4.61 -2.65 11.21
CA THR A 81 -5.24 -3.56 12.18
C THR A 81 -4.70 -4.99 12.05
N THR A 82 -4.53 -5.47 10.82
CA THR A 82 -3.93 -6.78 10.53
C THR A 82 -2.46 -6.83 10.96
N ALA A 83 -1.68 -5.79 10.66
CA ALA A 83 -0.29 -5.68 11.11
C ALA A 83 -0.17 -5.75 12.63
N MET A 84 -0.92 -4.91 13.36
CA MET A 84 -0.93 -4.89 14.82
C MET A 84 -1.31 -6.25 15.42
N ASN A 85 -2.38 -6.87 14.92
CA ASN A 85 -2.80 -8.20 15.39
C ASN A 85 -1.72 -9.27 15.14
N THR A 86 -1.01 -9.18 14.02
CA THR A 86 0.04 -10.15 13.68
C THR A 86 1.19 -10.05 14.67
N ILE A 87 1.66 -8.83 14.95
CA ILE A 87 2.74 -8.59 15.91
C ILE A 87 2.32 -9.03 17.31
N VAL A 88 1.19 -8.54 17.83
CA VAL A 88 0.73 -8.87 19.19
C VAL A 88 0.58 -10.39 19.40
N LYS A 89 0.05 -11.12 18.41
CA LYS A 89 -0.10 -12.58 18.49
C LYS A 89 1.22 -13.35 18.35
N SER A 90 2.27 -12.72 17.82
CA SER A 90 3.59 -13.33 17.71
C SER A 90 4.43 -13.21 18.99
N LEU A 91 4.05 -12.31 19.90
CA LEU A 91 4.73 -12.11 21.17
C LEU A 91 4.30 -13.17 22.18
N ASN A 92 5.26 -13.72 22.91
CA ASN A 92 4.99 -14.63 24.03
C ASN A 92 4.83 -13.84 25.33
N LEU A 93 3.73 -13.08 25.42
CA LEU A 93 3.43 -12.22 26.58
C LEU A 93 3.04 -13.06 27.79
N ASN A 94 3.64 -12.75 28.94
CA ASN A 94 3.37 -13.36 30.23
C ASN A 94 2.64 -12.39 31.16
N GLN A 95 2.18 -12.90 32.29
CA GLN A 95 1.62 -12.06 33.34
C GLN A 95 2.67 -11.06 33.83
N GLY A 96 2.35 -9.77 33.74
CA GLY A 96 3.22 -8.67 34.18
C GLY A 96 4.07 -8.06 33.06
N ASP A 97 4.00 -8.57 31.83
CA ASP A 97 4.60 -7.92 30.66
C ASP A 97 3.70 -6.75 30.20
N GLU A 98 4.31 -5.60 29.90
CA GLU A 98 3.68 -4.37 29.34
C GLU A 98 4.42 -3.89 28.09
#